data_AF-A0A090X274-F1
#
_entry.id   AF-A0A090X274-F1
#
_cell.length_a   1.000
_cell.length_b   1.000
_cell.length_c   1.000
_cell.angle_alpha   90.00
_cell.angle_beta   90.00
_cell.angle_gamma   90.00
#
_symmetry.space_group_name_H-M   'P 1'
#
loop_
_entity.id
_entity.type
_entity.pdbx_description
1 polymer ?
#
loop_
_entity_poly.entity_id
_entity_poly.type
_entity_poly.pdbx_seq_one_letter_code
_entity_poly.pdbx_strand_id
1 'polypeptide(L)'
;MTVSATFGQNKWHVGQNDKFVAAAATEYNLDEDQQETLRESRMDMVKTYISSNKDFKDGKITKEEKNEITGNSSKAFNSTMVKLTGKSYKELKPFLDKMREALKK
;
A
#
# COMPACT_ATOMS: atom_id res chain seq x y z
N MET A 1 4.37 -4.83 -28.63
CA MET A 1 3.01 -4.88 -28.03
C MET A 1 3.15 -5.28 -26.56
N THR A 2 3.08 -4.32 -25.64
CA THR A 2 3.44 -4.49 -24.22
C THR A 2 2.21 -4.30 -23.32
N VAL A 3 1.03 -4.74 -23.77
CA VAL A 3 -0.24 -4.42 -23.09
C VAL A 3 -0.60 -5.48 -22.03
N SER A 4 -0.10 -6.72 -22.14
CA SER A 4 -0.52 -7.82 -21.27
C SER A 4 0.07 -7.78 -19.84
N ALA A 5 1.29 -7.23 -19.66
CA ALA A 5 1.96 -7.20 -18.36
C ALA A 5 1.34 -6.17 -17.40
N THR A 6 0.92 -5.00 -17.91
CA THR A 6 0.37 -3.92 -17.10
C THR A 6 -1.00 -4.27 -16.52
N PHE A 7 -1.84 -4.98 -17.29
CA PHE A 7 -3.15 -5.45 -16.81
C PHE A 7 -3.04 -6.55 -15.74
N GLY A 8 -2.07 -7.47 -15.86
CA GLY A 8 -1.84 -8.54 -14.88
C GLY A 8 -1.31 -8.03 -13.54
N GLN A 9 -0.35 -7.08 -13.58
CA GLN A 9 0.17 -6.43 -12.37
C GLN A 9 -0.92 -5.68 -11.61
N ASN A 10 -1.77 -4.94 -12.33
CA ASN A 10 -2.86 -4.20 -11.70
C ASN A 10 -3.84 -5.13 -10.97
N LYS A 11 -4.24 -6.26 -11.59
CA LYS A 11 -5.12 -7.25 -10.95
C LYS A 11 -4.51 -7.92 -9.71
N TRP A 12 -3.21 -8.24 -9.75
CA TRP A 12 -2.53 -8.82 -8.60
C TRP A 12 -2.49 -7.83 -7.42
N HIS A 13 -2.14 -6.58 -7.68
CA HIS A 13 -2.12 -5.54 -6.66
C HIS A 13 -3.50 -5.26 -6.07
N VAL A 14 -4.55 -5.22 -6.89
CA VAL A 14 -5.94 -5.10 -6.44
C VAL A 14 -6.33 -6.27 -5.53
N GLY A 15 -6.05 -7.52 -5.93
CA GLY A 15 -6.36 -8.69 -5.09
C GLY A 15 -5.60 -8.71 -3.76
N GLN A 16 -4.34 -8.28 -3.75
CA GLN A 16 -3.56 -8.12 -2.51
C GLN A 16 -4.11 -6.97 -1.65
N ASN A 17 -4.67 -5.94 -2.27
CA ASN A 17 -5.31 -4.83 -1.60
C ASN A 17 -6.60 -5.24 -0.90
N ASP A 18 -7.45 -5.98 -1.59
CA ASP A 18 -8.72 -6.45 -1.03
C ASP A 18 -8.49 -7.39 0.15
N LYS A 19 -7.51 -8.30 0.06
CA LYS A 19 -7.09 -9.14 1.20
C LYS A 19 -6.62 -8.32 2.39
N PHE A 20 -5.85 -7.26 2.14
CA PHE A 20 -5.38 -6.38 3.21
C PHE A 20 -6.53 -5.62 3.87
N VAL A 21 -7.41 -5.02 3.08
CA VAL A 21 -8.56 -4.26 3.58
C VAL A 21 -9.50 -5.17 4.35
N ALA A 22 -9.79 -6.37 3.86
CA ALA A 22 -10.63 -7.34 4.57
C ALA A 22 -10.03 -7.77 5.91
N ALA A 23 -8.71 -8.01 5.97
CA ALA A 23 -8.02 -8.33 7.20
C ALA A 23 -8.04 -7.15 8.19
N ALA A 24 -7.82 -5.92 7.71
CA ALA A 24 -7.86 -4.72 8.53
C ALA A 24 -9.28 -4.44 9.05
N ALA A 25 -10.30 -4.64 8.21
CA ALA A 25 -11.70 -4.50 8.58
C ALA A 25 -12.10 -5.50 9.68
N THR A 26 -11.63 -6.73 9.57
CA THR A 26 -11.90 -7.77 10.58
C THR A 26 -11.16 -7.47 11.90
N GLU A 27 -9.90 -7.06 11.83
CA GLU A 27 -9.05 -6.80 13.01
C GLU A 27 -9.48 -5.54 13.77
N TYR A 28 -9.85 -4.48 13.04
CA TYR A 28 -10.13 -3.15 13.60
C TYR A 28 -11.59 -2.73 13.53
N ASN A 29 -12.47 -3.62 13.07
CA ASN A 29 -13.91 -3.38 12.93
C ASN A 29 -14.21 -2.11 12.09
N LEU A 30 -13.58 -2.02 10.91
CA LEU A 30 -13.74 -0.87 10.01
C LEU A 30 -15.09 -0.92 9.29
N ASP A 31 -15.77 0.22 9.21
CA ASP A 31 -16.99 0.37 8.39
C ASP A 31 -16.68 0.44 6.88
N GLU A 32 -17.71 0.48 6.05
CA GLU A 32 -17.56 0.47 4.58
C GLU A 32 -16.79 1.69 4.05
N ASP A 33 -17.05 2.88 4.58
CA ASP A 33 -16.39 4.13 4.18
C ASP A 33 -14.90 4.12 4.58
N GLN A 34 -14.60 3.59 5.76
CA GLN A 34 -13.24 3.39 6.25
C GLN A 34 -12.49 2.33 5.42
N GLN A 35 -13.17 1.27 5.00
CA GLN A 35 -12.61 0.25 4.11
C GLN A 35 -12.29 0.81 2.73
N GLU A 36 -13.17 1.63 2.15
CA GLU A 36 -12.92 2.29 0.87
C GLU A 36 -11.74 3.26 0.96
N THR A 37 -11.72 4.11 1.99
CA THR A 37 -10.60 5.03 2.25
C THR A 37 -9.27 4.28 2.40
N LEU A 38 -9.29 3.14 3.11
CA LEU A 38 -8.11 2.29 3.27
C LEU A 38 -7.67 1.67 1.95
N ARG A 39 -8.64 1.20 1.15
CA ARG A 39 -8.42 0.59 -0.17
C ARG A 39 -7.71 1.57 -1.10
N GLU A 40 -8.20 2.80 -1.18
CA GLU A 40 -7.62 3.86 -2.01
C GLU A 40 -6.23 4.25 -1.54
N SER A 41 -6.07 4.55 -0.25
CA SER A 41 -4.79 4.96 0.33
C SER A 41 -3.69 3.92 0.11
N ARG A 42 -4.00 2.63 0.29
CA ARG A 42 -3.05 1.55 0.02
C ARG A 42 -2.75 1.39 -1.47
N MET A 43 -3.73 1.55 -2.35
CA MET A 43 -3.49 1.51 -3.79
C MET A 43 -2.59 2.66 -4.25
N ASP A 44 -2.77 3.85 -3.71
CA ASP A 44 -1.92 4.99 -4.05
C ASP A 44 -0.48 4.79 -3.57
N MET A 45 -0.30 4.16 -2.41
CA MET A 45 1.02 3.72 -1.96
C MET A 45 1.66 2.72 -2.92
N VAL A 46 0.91 1.73 -3.38
CA VAL A 46 1.38 0.73 -4.35
C VAL A 46 1.71 1.37 -5.70
N LYS A 47 0.84 2.24 -6.24
CA LYS A 47 1.09 2.98 -7.48
C LYS A 47 2.36 3.82 -7.39
N THR A 48 2.55 4.53 -6.27
CA THR A 48 3.75 5.33 -6.02
C THR A 48 5.02 4.47 -5.99
N TYR A 49 4.94 3.28 -5.39
CA TYR A 49 6.06 2.33 -5.39
C TYR A 49 6.38 1.81 -6.81
N ILE A 50 5.37 1.51 -7.61
CA ILE A 50 5.54 1.04 -8.98
C ILE A 50 6.12 2.15 -9.87
N SER A 51 5.57 3.37 -9.80
CA SER A 51 6.03 4.50 -10.60
C SER A 51 7.46 4.90 -10.24
N SER A 52 7.78 5.06 -8.95
CA SER A 52 9.13 5.38 -8.50
C SER A 52 10.16 4.30 -8.87
N ASN A 53 9.78 3.02 -8.83
CA ASN A 53 10.64 1.95 -9.33
C ASN A 53 10.88 2.02 -10.83
N LYS A 54 9.85 2.38 -11.61
CA LYS A 54 9.98 2.57 -13.05
C LYS A 54 10.87 3.77 -13.34
N ASP A 55 10.64 4.91 -12.71
CA ASP A 55 11.42 6.12 -12.92
C ASP A 55 12.88 5.97 -12.49
N PHE A 56 13.15 5.20 -11.42
CA PHE A 56 14.50 4.84 -11.04
C PHE A 56 15.19 3.94 -12.09
N LYS A 57 14.48 2.94 -12.63
CA LYS A 57 15.00 2.08 -13.70
C LYS A 57 15.24 2.85 -15.00
N ASP A 58 14.40 3.84 -15.28
CA ASP A 58 14.52 4.73 -16.43
C ASP A 58 15.60 5.81 -16.23
N GLY A 59 16.24 5.87 -15.04
CA GLY A 59 17.26 6.87 -14.71
C GLY A 59 16.73 8.30 -14.50
N LYS A 60 15.41 8.46 -14.35
CA LYS A 60 14.75 9.77 -14.15
C LYS A 60 14.87 10.30 -12.73
N ILE A 61 15.01 9.38 -11.76
CA ILE A 61 15.22 9.71 -10.35
C ILE A 61 16.39 8.90 -9.80
N THR A 62 17.05 9.46 -8.80
CA THR A 62 18.11 8.83 -8.01
C THR A 62 17.54 7.82 -7.01
N LYS A 63 18.43 7.04 -6.38
CA LYS A 63 18.06 6.10 -5.33
C LYS A 63 17.52 6.84 -4.11
N GLU A 64 18.10 7.99 -3.81
CA GLU A 64 17.74 8.88 -2.71
C GLU A 64 16.32 9.42 -2.90
N GLU A 65 16.02 9.98 -4.07
CA GLU A 65 14.67 10.47 -4.41
C GLU A 65 13.63 9.34 -4.38
N LYS A 66 13.98 8.16 -4.90
CA LYS A 66 13.10 6.99 -4.80
C LYS A 66 12.79 6.63 -3.35
N ASN A 67 13.80 6.59 -2.48
CA ASN A 67 13.62 6.28 -1.07
C ASN A 67 12.75 7.34 -0.36
N GLU A 68 12.92 8.61 -0.71
CA GLU A 68 12.11 9.70 -0.19
C GLU A 68 10.65 9.58 -0.63
N ILE A 69 10.40 9.40 -1.93
CA ILE A 69 9.04 9.27 -2.50
C ILE A 69 8.31 8.08 -1.86
N THR A 70 8.95 6.92 -1.84
CA THR A 70 8.36 5.70 -1.26
C THR A 70 8.20 5.80 0.27
N GLY A 71 9.13 6.46 0.95
CA GLY A 71 9.05 6.74 2.39
C GLY A 71 7.90 7.68 2.75
N ASN A 72 7.72 8.76 1.99
CA ASN A 72 6.63 9.72 2.19
C ASN A 72 5.26 9.09 1.91
N SER A 73 5.17 8.28 0.86
CA SER A 73 3.97 7.52 0.55
C SER A 73 3.61 6.51 1.66
N SER A 74 4.60 5.81 2.21
CA SER A 74 4.41 4.90 3.34
C SER A 74 3.97 5.64 4.62
N LYS A 75 4.52 6.82 4.89
CA LYS A 75 4.10 7.68 6.01
C LYS A 75 2.64 8.14 5.86
N ALA A 76 2.24 8.54 4.65
CA ALA A 76 0.88 8.96 4.38
C ALA A 76 -0.12 7.81 4.65
N PHE A 77 0.17 6.62 4.11
CA PHE A 77 -0.62 5.42 4.37
C PHE A 77 -0.72 5.08 5.87
N ASN A 78 0.41 5.09 6.59
CA ASN A 78 0.42 4.83 8.02
C ASN A 78 -0.41 5.88 8.80
N SER A 79 -0.37 7.14 8.39
CA SER A 79 -1.19 8.21 8.99
C SER A 79 -2.68 7.96 8.74
N THR A 80 -3.07 7.53 7.53
CA THR A 80 -4.44 7.12 7.23
C THR A 80 -4.87 5.96 8.13
N MET A 81 -4.06 4.91 8.26
CA MET A 81 -4.37 3.79 9.16
C MET A 81 -4.57 4.22 10.61
N VAL A 82 -3.71 5.10 11.14
CA VAL A 82 -3.85 5.66 12.50
C VAL A 82 -5.18 6.41 12.65
N LYS A 83 -5.56 7.22 11.65
CA LYS A 83 -6.83 7.97 11.66
C LYS A 83 -8.05 7.06 11.59
N LEU A 84 -8.03 6.04 10.73
CA LEU A 84 -9.16 5.12 10.55
C LEU A 84 -9.36 4.20 11.75
N THR A 85 -8.27 3.67 12.30
CA THR A 85 -8.34 2.68 13.39
C THR A 85 -8.35 3.31 14.78
N GLY A 86 -7.97 4.58 14.90
CA GLY A 86 -7.69 5.24 16.17
C GLY A 86 -6.48 4.65 16.92
N LYS A 87 -5.73 3.73 16.31
CA LYS A 87 -4.58 3.04 16.93
C LYS A 87 -3.29 3.80 16.67
N SER A 88 -2.38 3.74 17.63
CA SER A 88 -1.03 4.25 17.43
C SER A 88 -0.26 3.38 16.42
N TYR A 89 0.75 3.95 15.76
CA TYR A 89 1.61 3.17 14.86
C TYR A 89 2.24 1.95 15.53
N LYS A 90 2.55 2.03 16.84
CA LYS A 90 3.11 0.91 17.61
C LYS A 90 2.12 -0.27 17.69
N GLU A 91 0.83 0.02 17.81
CA GLU A 91 -0.23 -1.00 17.83
C GLU A 91 -0.55 -1.54 16.43
N LEU A 92 -0.38 -0.72 15.40
CA LEU A 92 -0.55 -1.14 14.01
C LEU A 92 0.61 -1.98 13.50
N LYS A 93 1.83 -1.77 14.00
CA LYS A 93 3.05 -2.41 13.50
C LYS A 93 2.95 -3.95 13.44
N PRO A 94 2.49 -4.68 14.47
CA PRO A 94 2.36 -6.14 14.39
C PRO A 94 1.44 -6.61 13.27
N PHE A 95 0.32 -5.93 13.06
CA PHE A 95 -0.61 -6.22 11.98
C PHE A 95 0.02 -5.94 10.62
N LEU A 96 0.67 -4.78 10.46
CA LEU A 96 1.35 -4.40 9.21
C LEU A 96 2.47 -5.39 8.84
N ASP A 97 3.25 -5.84 9.83
CA ASP A 97 4.30 -6.84 9.63
C ASP A 97 3.70 -8.20 9.23
N LYS A 98 2.66 -8.66 9.92
CA LYS A 98 1.93 -9.91 9.59
C LYS A 98 1.39 -9.86 8.16
N MET A 99 0.76 -8.75 7.79
CA MET A 99 0.25 -8.56 6.44
C MET A 99 1.38 -8.52 5.42
N ARG A 100 2.51 -7.88 5.71
CA ARG A 100 3.66 -7.87 4.80
C ARG A 100 4.16 -9.29 4.49
N GLU A 101 4.25 -10.16 5.49
CA GLU A 101 4.65 -11.56 5.27
C GLU A 101 3.56 -12.36 4.54
N ALA A 102 2.29 -12.12 4.83
CA ALA A 102 1.17 -12.79 4.16
C ALA A 102 1.07 -12.42 2.67
N LEU A 103 1.39 -11.17 2.31
CA LEU A 103 1.29 -10.64 0.95
C LEU A 103 2.55 -10.90 0.09
N LYS A 104 3.64 -11.39 0.69
CA LYS A 104 4.86 -11.84 -0.02
C LYS A 104 4.70 -13.22 -0.68
N LYS A 105 3.71 -14.00 -0.23
CA LYS A 105 3.36 -15.32 -0.76
C LYS A 105 2.33 -15.20 -1.87
#